data_AF-G2FNM2-F1
#
_entry.id   AF-G2FNM2-F1
#
_cell.length_a   1.000
_cell.length_b   1.000
_cell.length_c   1.000
_cell.angle_alpha   90.00
_cell.angle_beta   90.00
_cell.angle_gamma   90.00
#
_symmetry.space_group_name_H-M   'P 1'
#
loop_
_entity.id
_entity.type
_entity.pdbx_description
1 polymer ?
#
loop_
_entity_poly.entity_id
_entity_poly.type
_entity_poly.pdbx_seq_one_letter_code
_entity_poly.pdbx_strand_id
1 'polypeptide(L)'
;MPEMVKIKMIGFNEVEEILSTLTGDFGMSTECLSNLLGVKNDGHKFEIPTGHEYHSFMFLLLMLDNIVNEEPDFKFKAFLEVLIEVHKLSANTIAKFAKIKEQDVLDFINGTNTVPIEIKYRLASVIMTLRFIFKAVEPKI
;
A
#
# COMPACT_ATOMS: atom_id res chain seq x y z
N MET A 1 -20.84 2.66 18.01
CA MET A 1 -20.98 1.50 17.11
C MET A 1 -20.21 1.86 15.84
N PRO A 2 -19.22 1.09 15.39
CA PRO A 2 -18.59 1.37 14.11
C PRO A 2 -19.61 1.05 13.01
N GLU A 3 -19.82 1.99 12.09
CA GLU A 3 -20.61 1.73 10.89
C GLU A 3 -19.95 0.57 10.13
N MET A 4 -20.68 -0.52 9.94
CA MET A 4 -20.25 -1.58 9.04
C MET A 4 -20.21 -0.98 7.63
N VAL A 5 -19.00 -0.74 7.13
CA VAL A 5 -18.78 -0.41 5.72
C VAL A 5 -19.37 -1.58 4.92
N LYS A 6 -20.45 -1.31 4.18
CA LYS A 6 -20.95 -2.26 3.18
C LYS A 6 -19.85 -2.41 2.14
N ILE A 7 -19.07 -3.49 2.22
CA ILE A 7 -18.18 -3.89 1.14
C ILE A 7 -19.10 -4.22 -0.04
N LYS A 8 -19.20 -3.30 -1.00
CA LYS A 8 -19.88 -3.56 -2.26
C LYS A 8 -19.11 -4.70 -2.91
N MET A 9 -19.74 -5.85 -3.09
CA MET A 9 -19.14 -6.92 -3.90
C MET A 9 -18.96 -6.37 -5.29
N ILE A 10 -17.72 -6.35 -5.75
CA ILE A 10 -17.36 -5.84 -7.07
C ILE A 10 -17.87 -6.83 -8.10
N GLY A 11 -18.61 -6.32 -9.08
CA GLY A 11 -19.16 -7.13 -10.16
C GLY A 11 -18.05 -7.59 -11.11
N PHE A 12 -18.27 -8.70 -11.83
CA PHE A 12 -17.35 -9.18 -12.85
C PHE A 12 -16.98 -8.09 -13.89
N ASN A 13 -17.96 -7.26 -14.28
CA ASN A 13 -17.73 -6.14 -15.20
C ASN A 13 -16.80 -5.07 -14.63
N GLU A 14 -16.88 -4.80 -13.32
CA GLU A 14 -16.01 -3.83 -12.65
C GLU A 14 -14.56 -4.38 -12.57
N VAL A 15 -14.37 -5.71 -12.45
CA VAL A 15 -13.04 -6.36 -12.49
C VAL A 15 -12.39 -6.21 -13.88
N GLU A 16 -13.15 -6.46 -14.95
CA GLU A 16 -12.65 -6.29 -16.33
C GLU A 16 -12.29 -4.82 -16.62
N GLU A 17 -13.08 -3.88 -16.11
CA GLU A 17 -12.82 -2.44 -16.24
C GLU A 17 -11.49 -2.05 -15.58
N ILE A 18 -11.26 -2.45 -14.32
CA ILE A 18 -10.00 -2.17 -13.63
C ILE A 18 -8.81 -2.76 -14.41
N LEU A 19 -8.90 -4.00 -14.87
CA LEU A 19 -7.83 -4.63 -15.65
C LEU A 19 -7.58 -3.90 -16.99
N SER A 20 -8.64 -3.45 -17.65
CA SER A 20 -8.55 -2.64 -18.86
C SER A 20 -7.88 -1.29 -18.59
N THR A 21 -8.20 -0.62 -17.48
CA THR A 21 -7.56 0.64 -17.09
C THR A 21 -6.08 0.42 -16.75
N LEU A 22 -5.74 -0.62 -15.98
CA LEU A 22 -4.35 -0.95 -15.64
C LEU A 22 -3.49 -1.25 -16.88
N THR A 23 -4.05 -1.91 -17.88
CA THR A 23 -3.33 -2.24 -19.13
C THR A 23 -3.31 -1.07 -20.11
N GLY A 24 -4.45 -0.41 -20.33
CA GLY A 24 -4.62 0.66 -21.31
C GLY A 24 -4.06 2.00 -20.85
N ASP A 25 -4.49 2.47 -19.68
CA ASP A 25 -4.17 3.82 -19.21
C ASP A 25 -2.84 3.85 -18.45
N PHE A 26 -2.59 2.84 -17.61
CA PHE A 26 -1.35 2.74 -16.83
C PHE A 26 -0.22 1.98 -17.54
N GLY A 27 -0.52 1.33 -18.67
CA GLY A 27 0.48 0.65 -19.50
C GLY A 27 1.10 -0.59 -18.86
N MET A 28 0.46 -1.21 -17.86
CA MET A 28 0.96 -2.45 -17.26
C MET A 28 0.86 -3.60 -18.25
N SER A 29 1.95 -4.35 -18.45
CA SER A 29 1.91 -5.52 -19.33
C SER A 29 1.01 -6.62 -18.74
N THR A 30 0.37 -7.40 -19.61
CA THR A 30 -0.45 -8.54 -19.18
C THR A 30 0.39 -9.58 -18.43
N GLU A 31 1.67 -9.73 -18.77
CA GLU A 31 2.63 -10.57 -18.04
C GLU A 31 2.86 -10.06 -16.61
N CYS A 32 3.06 -8.74 -16.44
CA CYS A 32 3.22 -8.12 -15.13
C CYS A 32 2.00 -8.37 -14.24
N LEU A 33 0.79 -8.11 -14.76
CA LEU A 33 -0.45 -8.33 -14.03
C LEU A 33 -0.72 -9.81 -13.75
N SER A 34 -0.46 -10.69 -14.70
CA SER A 34 -0.60 -12.16 -14.53
C SER A 34 0.29 -12.67 -13.39
N ASN A 35 1.56 -12.26 -13.38
CA ASN A 35 2.51 -12.64 -12.33
C ASN A 35 2.13 -12.05 -10.97
N LEU A 36 1.70 -10.78 -10.93
CA LEU A 36 1.33 -10.10 -9.70
C LEU A 36 0.05 -10.68 -9.08
N LEU A 37 -0.99 -10.85 -9.89
CA LEU A 37 -2.32 -11.28 -9.44
C LEU A 37 -2.43 -12.79 -9.29
N GLY A 38 -1.43 -13.56 -9.74
CA GLY A 38 -1.41 -15.02 -9.64
C GLY A 38 -2.40 -15.70 -10.58
N VAL A 39 -2.67 -15.10 -11.75
CA VAL A 39 -3.69 -15.56 -12.69
C VAL A 39 -3.07 -15.86 -14.05
N LYS A 40 -3.65 -16.80 -14.80
CA LYS A 40 -3.24 -17.03 -16.18
C LYS A 40 -3.82 -15.96 -17.10
N ASN A 41 -3.14 -15.75 -18.23
CA ASN A 41 -3.57 -14.87 -19.30
C ASN A 41 -3.32 -15.57 -20.64
N ASP A 42 -4.30 -15.51 -21.55
CA ASP A 42 -4.19 -16.09 -22.90
C ASP A 42 -3.69 -15.09 -23.97
N GLY A 43 -3.31 -13.88 -23.54
CA GLY A 43 -2.88 -12.77 -24.39
C GLY A 43 -4.00 -11.75 -24.64
N HIS A 44 -5.25 -12.11 -24.36
CA HIS A 44 -6.41 -11.25 -24.56
C HIS A 44 -7.26 -11.11 -23.29
N LYS A 45 -7.25 -12.10 -22.39
CA LYS A 45 -8.06 -12.13 -21.16
C LYS A 45 -7.34 -12.79 -20.00
N PHE A 46 -7.65 -12.31 -18.79
CA PHE A 46 -7.22 -12.90 -17.53
C PHE A 46 -8.21 -13.97 -17.06
N GLU A 47 -7.72 -15.12 -16.65
CA GLU A 47 -8.52 -16.17 -16.01
C GLU A 47 -8.81 -15.77 -14.55
N ILE A 48 -10.01 -15.24 -14.29
CA ILE A 48 -10.40 -14.82 -12.93
C ILE A 48 -10.50 -16.06 -12.02
N PRO A 49 -9.75 -16.12 -10.90
CA PRO A 49 -9.70 -17.29 -10.05
C PRO A 49 -11.01 -17.43 -9.26
N THR A 50 -11.28 -18.65 -8.78
CA THR A 50 -12.41 -18.95 -7.90
C THR A 50 -11.92 -19.62 -6.62
N GLY A 51 -12.75 -19.63 -5.57
CA GLY A 51 -12.38 -20.26 -4.30
C GLY A 51 -11.31 -19.48 -3.52
N HIS A 52 -10.32 -20.18 -2.96
CA HIS A 52 -9.35 -19.62 -2.01
C HIS A 52 -8.47 -18.51 -2.62
N GLU A 53 -8.15 -18.60 -3.91
CA GLU A 53 -7.27 -17.64 -4.59
C GLU A 53 -7.99 -16.32 -4.94
N TYR A 54 -9.33 -16.32 -4.99
CA TYR A 54 -10.13 -15.15 -5.34
C TYR A 54 -9.91 -13.99 -4.37
N HIS A 55 -9.75 -14.27 -3.07
CA HIS A 55 -9.53 -13.21 -2.08
C HIS A 55 -8.21 -12.48 -2.30
N SER A 56 -7.11 -13.23 -2.48
CA SER A 56 -5.78 -12.64 -2.73
C SER A 56 -5.75 -11.87 -4.05
N PHE A 57 -6.38 -12.42 -5.10
CA PHE A 57 -6.56 -11.76 -6.39
C PHE A 57 -7.28 -10.42 -6.23
N MET A 58 -8.47 -10.43 -5.63
CA MET A 58 -9.27 -9.22 -5.45
C MET A 58 -8.56 -8.19 -4.57
N PHE A 59 -7.89 -8.64 -3.50
CA PHE A 59 -7.13 -7.75 -2.63
C PHE A 59 -6.03 -7.00 -3.39
N LEU A 60 -5.24 -7.70 -4.20
CA LEU A 60 -4.16 -7.09 -4.99
C LEU A 60 -4.72 -6.18 -6.09
N LEU A 61 -5.76 -6.61 -6.80
CA LEU A 61 -6.39 -5.81 -7.85
C LEU A 61 -6.93 -4.49 -7.30
N LEU A 62 -7.60 -4.52 -6.15
CA LEU A 62 -8.14 -3.32 -5.52
C LEU A 62 -7.06 -2.42 -4.96
N MET A 63 -5.98 -2.99 -4.43
CA MET A 63 -4.83 -2.19 -4.02
C MET A 63 -4.21 -1.44 -5.20
N LEU A 64 -4.16 -2.04 -6.41
CA LEU A 64 -3.67 -1.37 -7.62
C LEU A 64 -4.60 -0.25 -8.06
N ASP A 65 -5.90 -0.53 -8.15
CA ASP A 65 -6.92 0.44 -8.55
C ASP A 65 -6.91 1.68 -7.64
N ASN A 66 -6.69 1.48 -6.34
CA ASN A 66 -6.72 2.55 -5.37
C ASN A 66 -5.43 3.40 -5.33
N ILE A 67 -4.33 3.02 -5.99
CA ILE A 67 -3.03 3.72 -5.89
C ILE A 67 -3.18 5.21 -6.23
N VAL A 68 -3.97 5.55 -7.25
CA VAL A 68 -4.13 6.93 -7.73
C VAL A 68 -5.03 7.78 -6.85
N ASN A 69 -5.88 7.16 -6.03
CA ASN A 69 -6.83 7.84 -5.17
C ASN A 69 -6.28 8.07 -3.76
N GLU A 70 -5.11 7.53 -3.44
CA GLU A 70 -4.49 7.66 -2.13
C GLU A 70 -3.62 8.92 -2.03
N GLU A 71 -3.80 9.66 -0.94
CA GLU A 71 -2.90 10.74 -0.56
C GLU A 71 -1.47 10.20 -0.38
N PRO A 72 -0.43 10.83 -0.95
CA PRO A 72 0.94 10.31 -0.93
C PRO A 72 1.48 9.96 0.47
N ASP A 73 1.04 10.72 1.49
CA ASP A 73 1.48 10.53 2.87
C ASP A 73 0.75 9.36 3.58
N PHE A 74 -0.39 8.89 3.06
CA PHE A 74 -1.26 7.92 3.72
C PHE A 74 -0.52 6.61 4.08
N LYS A 75 0.12 5.98 3.08
CA LYS A 75 0.86 4.73 3.30
C LYS A 75 2.04 4.91 4.26
N PHE A 76 2.76 6.04 4.14
CA PHE A 76 3.90 6.30 5.02
C PHE A 76 3.47 6.52 6.46
N LYS A 77 2.34 7.20 6.70
CA LYS A 77 1.77 7.34 8.06
C LYS A 77 1.34 6.00 8.62
N ALA A 78 0.61 5.19 7.85
CA ALA A 78 0.19 3.86 8.30
C ALA A 78 1.39 2.96 8.63
N PHE A 79 2.46 2.99 7.82
CA PHE A 79 3.68 2.24 8.13
C PHE A 79 4.42 2.78 9.35
N LEU A 80 4.48 4.11 9.50
CA LEU A 80 5.09 4.75 10.66
C LEU A 80 4.36 4.39 11.95
N GLU A 81 3.02 4.39 11.93
CA GLU A 81 2.19 3.94 13.05
C GLU A 81 2.50 2.50 13.44
N VAL A 82 2.59 1.57 12.48
CA VAL A 82 2.98 0.18 12.75
C VAL A 82 4.37 0.10 13.38
N LEU A 83 5.35 0.85 12.86
CA LEU A 83 6.71 0.88 13.39
C LEU A 83 6.77 1.38 14.84
N ILE A 84 5.97 2.38 15.19
CA ILE A 84 5.94 2.97 16.53
C ILE A 84 5.10 2.11 17.48
N GLU A 85 3.86 1.78 17.10
CA GLU A 85 2.90 1.15 18.01
C GLU A 85 3.07 -0.35 18.12
N VAL A 86 3.45 -1.04 17.04
CA VAL A 86 3.64 -2.50 17.07
C VAL A 86 5.09 -2.83 17.42
N HIS A 87 6.04 -2.23 16.70
CA HIS A 87 7.47 -2.54 16.84
C HIS A 87 8.20 -1.70 17.88
N LYS A 88 7.49 -0.77 18.54
CA LYS A 88 8.00 0.05 19.67
C LYS A 88 9.26 0.85 19.33
N LEU A 89 9.42 1.25 18.06
CA LEU A 89 10.46 2.19 17.67
C LEU A 89 10.07 3.60 18.12
N SER A 90 10.97 4.27 18.83
CA SER A 90 10.75 5.67 19.19
C SER A 90 10.85 6.59 17.97
N ALA A 91 10.11 7.71 17.99
CA ALA A 91 10.23 8.76 16.97
C ALA A 91 11.68 9.26 16.83
N ASN A 92 12.40 9.43 17.94
CA ASN A 92 13.83 9.74 17.95
C ASN A 92 14.69 8.71 17.19
N THR A 93 14.45 7.41 17.39
CA THR A 93 15.19 6.35 16.68
C THR A 93 14.99 6.48 15.17
N ILE A 94 13.76 6.67 14.72
CA ILE A 94 13.42 6.83 13.31
C ILE A 94 14.04 8.12 12.75
N ALA A 95 13.98 9.22 13.51
CA ALA A 95 14.61 10.49 13.14
C ALA A 95 16.12 10.37 12.96
N LYS A 96 16.80 9.62 13.85
CA LYS A 96 18.24 9.33 13.74
C LYS A 96 18.58 8.54 12.49
N PHE A 97 17.80 7.52 12.13
CA PHE A 97 17.98 6.79 10.88
C PHE A 97 17.81 7.70 9.67
N ALA A 98 16.81 8.58 9.69
CA ALA A 98 16.56 9.54 8.60
C ALA A 98 17.53 10.73 8.62
N LYS A 99 18.31 10.91 9.71
CA LYS A 99 19.15 12.07 10.06
C LYS A 99 18.40 13.41 10.03
N ILE A 100 17.16 13.40 10.51
CA ILE A 100 16.27 14.58 10.65
C ILE A 100 16.02 14.87 12.13
N LYS A 101 15.24 15.90 12.46
CA LYS A 101 14.86 16.18 13.86
C LYS A 101 13.72 15.26 14.28
N GLU A 102 13.69 14.89 15.56
CA GLU A 102 12.57 14.13 16.11
C GLU A 102 11.23 14.86 15.92
N GLN A 103 11.23 16.19 16.07
CA GLN A 103 10.04 17.00 15.83
C GLN A 103 9.49 16.84 14.40
N ASP A 104 10.35 16.65 13.40
CA ASP A 104 9.91 16.45 12.01
C ASP A 104 9.08 15.17 11.86
N VAL A 105 9.40 14.13 12.64
CA VAL A 105 8.65 12.86 12.67
C VAL A 105 7.30 13.07 13.37
N LEU A 106 7.29 13.78 14.49
CA LEU A 106 6.07 14.07 15.26
C LEU A 106 5.11 14.94 14.44
N ASP A 107 5.62 15.96 13.76
CA ASP A 107 4.88 16.85 12.87
C ASP A 107 4.25 16.06 11.71
N PHE A 108 5.01 15.13 11.11
CA PHE A 108 4.50 14.26 10.06
C PHE A 108 3.34 13.36 10.54
N ILE A 109 3.48 12.73 11.72
CA ILE A 109 2.44 11.90 12.34
C ILE A 109 1.16 12.71 12.57
N ASN A 110 1.31 13.90 13.16
CA ASN A 110 0.20 14.78 13.48
C ASN A 110 -0.44 15.43 12.24
N GLY A 111 0.11 15.19 11.05
CA GLY A 111 -0.42 15.72 9.80
C GLY A 111 -0.32 17.24 9.69
N THR A 112 0.70 17.85 10.29
CA THR A 112 0.95 19.26 10.06
C THR A 112 1.40 19.46 8.62
N ASN A 113 0.80 20.40 7.90
CA ASN A 113 1.20 20.74 6.52
C ASN A 113 2.55 21.47 6.44
N THR A 114 3.39 21.35 7.48
CA THR A 114 4.61 22.13 7.68
C THR A 114 5.88 21.35 7.38
N VAL A 115 5.82 20.03 7.22
CA VAL A 115 7.02 19.20 6.97
C VAL A 115 7.50 19.39 5.53
N PRO A 116 8.73 19.89 5.29
CA PRO A 116 9.25 20.08 3.94
C PRO A 116 9.38 18.78 3.16
N ILE A 117 9.22 18.85 1.83
CA ILE A 117 9.27 17.67 0.95
C ILE A 117 10.59 16.87 1.05
N GLU A 118 11.73 17.55 1.22
CA GLU A 118 13.03 16.90 1.43
C GLU A 118 13.04 16.04 2.69
N ILE A 119 12.43 16.56 3.78
CA ILE A 119 12.32 15.86 5.05
C ILE A 119 11.37 14.66 4.91
N LYS A 120 10.23 14.85 4.23
CA LYS A 120 9.29 13.76 3.92
C LYS A 120 9.97 12.65 3.10
N TYR A 121 10.77 12.99 2.10
CA TYR A 121 11.50 12.01 1.28
C TYR A 121 12.47 11.17 2.11
N ARG A 122 13.26 11.82 2.97
CA ARG A 122 14.22 11.14 3.85
C ARG A 122 13.51 10.23 4.86
N LEU A 123 12.41 10.71 5.42
CA LEU A 123 11.57 9.95 6.34
C LEU A 123 10.92 8.74 5.63
N ALA A 124 10.33 8.94 4.44
CA ALA A 124 9.71 7.89 3.64
C ALA A 124 10.69 6.77 3.27
N SER A 125 11.92 7.12 2.86
CA SER A 125 12.98 6.15 2.56
C SER A 125 13.30 5.24 3.75
N VAL A 126 13.38 5.83 4.95
CA VAL A 126 13.62 5.08 6.19
C VAL A 126 12.40 4.26 6.60
N ILE A 127 11.19 4.83 6.54
CA ILE A 127 9.94 4.11 6.83
C ILE A 127 9.82 2.87 5.95
N MET A 128 10.04 3.00 4.64
CA MET A 128 9.97 1.88 3.70
C MET A 128 10.97 0.77 4.05
N THR A 129 12.21 1.15 4.32
CA THR A 129 13.28 0.20 4.70
C THR A 129 12.92 -0.53 6.00
N LEU A 130 12.50 0.21 7.03
CA LEU A 130 12.12 -0.37 8.32
C LEU A 130 10.86 -1.25 8.18
N ARG A 131 9.83 -0.79 7.47
CA ARG A 131 8.60 -1.56 7.22
C ARG A 131 8.92 -2.90 6.58
N PHE A 132 9.83 -2.94 5.61
CA PHE A 132 10.28 -4.17 4.97
C PHE A 132 11.00 -5.10 5.94
N ILE A 133 11.95 -4.59 6.73
CA ILE A 133 12.71 -5.37 7.73
C ILE A 133 11.79 -5.96 8.80
N PHE A 134 10.94 -5.13 9.40
CA PHE A 134 10.09 -5.54 10.50
C PHE A 134 8.89 -6.39 10.07
N LYS A 135 8.51 -6.37 8.78
CA LYS A 135 7.53 -7.31 8.22
C LYS A 135 7.89 -8.77 8.49
N ALA A 136 9.17 -9.09 8.49
CA ALA A 136 9.65 -10.47 8.67
C ALA A 136 9.38 -11.04 10.06
N VAL A 137 9.16 -10.18 11.06
CA VAL A 137 8.90 -10.56 12.45
C VAL A 137 7.45 -10.31 12.89
N GLU A 138 6.59 -9.84 11.98
CA GLU A 138 5.16 -9.68 12.25
C GLU A 138 4.48 -11.06 12.36
N PRO A 139 3.51 -11.24 13.29
CA PRO A 139 2.74 -12.48 13.35
C PRO A 139 2.07 -12.74 12.01
N LYS A 140 2.16 -13.99 11.52
CA LYS A 140 1.35 -14.43 10.39
C LYS A 140 -0.08 -14.58 10.90
N ILE A 141 -0.94 -13.65 10.49
CA ILE A 141 -2.39 -13.71 10.71
C ILE A 141 -2.99 -14.69 9.70
#